data_AF-A0A9D0ZKW4-F1
#
_entry.id   AF-A0A9D0ZKW4-F1
#
_cell.length_a   1.000
_cell.length_b   1.000
_cell.length_c   1.000
_cell.angle_alpha   90.00
_cell.angle_beta   90.00
_cell.angle_gamma   90.00
#
_symmetry.space_group_name_H-M   'P 1'
#
loop_
_entity.id
_entity.type
_entity.pdbx_description
1 polymer ?
#
loop_
_entity_poly.entity_id
_entity_poly.type
_entity_poly.pdbx_seq_one_letter_code
_entity_poly.pdbx_strand_id
1 'polypeptide(L)' 'HGGMYGTAGIPDIIACIGGRFVAFEVKTPTGKLTKLQEITIQKIRNAKGQAFKVTSAAEVADILRELEVAPYE' A
#
# COMPACT_ATOMS: atom_id res chain seq x y z
N HIS A 1 12.61 3.72 -0.93
CA HIS A 1 12.80 5.00 -1.63
C HIS A 1 12.56 6.17 -0.68
N GLY A 2 13.08 7.36 -1.01
CA GLY A 2 12.98 8.57 -0.17
C GLY A 2 14.09 9.56 -0.55
N GLY A 3 13.91 10.27 -1.67
CA GLY A 3 14.82 11.35 -2.06
C GLY A 3 14.63 12.59 -1.18
N MET A 4 15.43 13.64 -1.42
CA MET A 4 15.44 14.88 -0.63
C MET A 4 14.07 15.56 -0.44
N TYR A 5 13.10 15.25 -1.31
CA TYR A 5 11.74 15.80 -1.29
C TYR A 5 10.66 14.79 -0.93
N GLY A 6 11.01 13.52 -0.72
CA GLY A 6 10.07 12.44 -0.40
C GLY A 6 10.13 12.06 1.07
N THR A 7 8.97 11.92 1.72
CA THR A 7 8.93 11.34 3.07
C THR A 7 9.43 9.89 3.01
N ALA A 8 10.48 9.60 3.76
CA ALA A 8 11.07 8.27 3.77
C ALA A 8 10.04 7.21 4.20
N GLY A 9 10.01 6.10 3.46
CA GLY A 9 9.12 4.96 3.75
C GLY A 9 7.65 5.17 3.36
N ILE A 10 7.32 6.22 2.61
CA ILE A 10 6.04 6.30 1.89
C ILE A 10 5.95 5.17 0.86
N PRO A 11 4.79 4.51 0.72
CA PRO A 11 4.58 3.47 -0.30
C PRO A 11 4.86 3.96 -1.71
N ASP A 12 5.41 3.10 -2.57
CA ASP A 12 5.79 3.47 -3.93
C ASP A 12 4.60 3.90 -4.81
N ILE A 13 3.40 3.37 -4.58
CA ILE A 13 2.17 3.71 -5.32
C ILE A 13 1.07 4.10 -4.34
N ILE A 14 0.40 5.22 -4.59
CA ILE A 14 -0.76 5.70 -3.83
C ILE A 14 -1.89 5.99 -4.83
N ALA A 15 -3.10 5.56 -4.48
CA ALA A 15 -4.30 5.71 -5.29
C ALA A 15 -5.53 6.02 -4.43
N CYS A 16 -6.53 6.63 -5.06
CA CYS A 16 -7.89 6.73 -4.53
C CYS A 16 -8.78 5.82 -5.37
N ILE A 17 -9.42 4.84 -4.75
CA ILE A 17 -10.22 3.81 -5.44
C ILE A 17 -11.59 3.73 -4.75
N GLY A 18 -12.65 4.05 -5.48
CA GLY A 18 -14.00 4.12 -4.91
C GLY A 18 -14.12 5.09 -3.71
N GLY A 19 -13.33 6.16 -3.69
CA GLY A 19 -13.27 7.11 -2.57
C GLY A 19 -12.40 6.67 -1.38
N ARG A 20 -11.69 5.54 -1.48
CA ARG A 20 -10.83 4.99 -0.42
C ARG A 20 -9.36 5.25 -0.72
N PHE A 21 -8.59 5.58 0.32
CA PHE A 21 -7.13 5.66 0.22
C PHE A 21 -6.55 4.24 0.14
N VAL A 22 -5.83 3.95 -0.93
CA VAL A 22 -5.16 2.66 -1.17
C VAL A 22 -3.70 2.90 -1.54
N ALA A 23 -2.78 2.15 -0.96
CA ALA A 23 -1.35 2.26 -1.24
C ALA A 23 -0.67 0.90 -1.39
N PHE A 24 0.35 0.85 -2.23
CA PHE A 24 1.12 -0.35 -2.53
C PHE A 24 2.61 -0.06 -2.43
N GLU A 25 3.31 -0.82 -1.59
CA GLU A 25 4.77 -0.85 -1.54
C GLU A 25 5.25 -2.05 -2.34
N VAL A 26 5.97 -1.80 -3.43
CA VAL A 26 6.37 -2.82 -4.40
C VAL A 26 7.70 -3.42 -3.99
N LYS A 27 7.77 -4.74 -3.90
CA LYS A 27 8.99 -5.48 -3.62
C LYS A 27 9.20 -6.58 -4.65
N THR A 28 10.44 -7.04 -4.77
CA THR A 28 10.70 -8.33 -5.40
C THR A 28 10.12 -9.45 -4.53
N PRO A 29 9.97 -10.69 -5.06
CA PRO A 29 9.47 -11.82 -4.27
C PRO A 29 10.23 -12.06 -2.95
N THR A 30 11.54 -11.82 -2.95
CA THR A 30 12.41 -11.93 -1.76
C THR A 30 12.59 -10.62 -1.01
N GLY A 31 12.11 -9.50 -1.57
CA GLY A 31 12.22 -8.18 -1.00
C GLY A 31 11.39 -8.04 0.28
N LYS A 32 12.04 -7.54 1.33
CA LYS A 32 11.42 -7.26 2.63
C LYS A 32 11.16 -5.78 2.77
N LEU A 33 10.15 -5.44 3.57
CA LEU A 33 9.92 -4.06 3.99
C LEU A 33 11.08 -3.61 4.87
N THR A 34 11.45 -2.33 4.77
CA THR A 34 12.28 -1.71 5.81
C THR A 34 11.42 -1.45 7.04
N LYS A 35 12.06 -1.24 8.21
CA LYS A 35 11.32 -0.96 9.44
C LYS A 35 10.42 0.26 9.33
N LEU A 36 10.89 1.28 8.60
CA LEU A 36 10.12 2.50 8.37
C LEU A 36 8.90 2.24 7.48
N GLN A 37 9.04 1.42 6.44
CA GLN A 37 7.91 1.04 5.57
C GLN A 37 6.86 0.23 6.32
N GLU A 38 7.26 -0.70 7.20
CA GLU A 38 6.34 -1.41 8.09
C GLU A 38 5.54 -0.42 8.95
N ILE A 39 6.22 0.54 9.59
CA ILE A 39 5.60 1.57 10.43
C ILE A 39 4.63 2.43 9.60
N THR A 40 5.01 2.86 8.41
CA THR A 40 4.17 3.68 7.54
C THR A 40 2.92 2.93 7.10
N ILE A 41 3.04 1.68 6.65
CA ILE A 41 1.91 0.83 6.29
C ILE A 41 0.95 0.70 7.47
N GLN A 42 1.46 0.47 8.68
CA GLN A 42 0.63 0.33 9.86
C GLN A 42 -0.08 1.65 10.23
N LYS A 43 0.59 2.79 10.09
CA LYS A 43 -0.03 4.11 10.30
C LYS A 43 -1.18 4.35 9.33
N ILE A 44 -1.01 4.02 8.05
CA ILE A 44 -2.07 4.14 7.04
C ILE A 44 -3.27 3.26 7.43
N ARG A 45 -3.03 1.99 7.79
CA ARG A 45 -4.07 1.05 8.22
C ARG A 45 -4.81 1.53 9.47
N ASN A 46 -4.08 2.04 10.46
CA ASN A 46 -4.67 2.60 11.68
C ASN A 46 -5.55 3.82 11.39
N ALA A 47 -5.20 4.62 10.38
CA ALA A 47 -5.99 5.75 9.88
C ALA A 47 -7.14 5.33 8.92
N LYS A 48 -7.50 4.05 8.88
CA LYS A 48 -8.55 3.46 8.03
C LYS A 48 -8.27 3.48 6.51
N GLY A 49 -7.07 3.88 6.10
CA GLY A 49 -6.59 3.65 4.73
C GLY A 49 -6.14 2.21 4.53
N GLN A 50 -5.96 1.81 3.28
CA GLN A 50 -5.48 0.48 2.93
C GLN A 50 -4.06 0.58 2.38
N ALA A 51 -3.17 -0.30 2.85
CA ALA A 51 -1.78 -0.32 2.41
C ALA A 51 -1.27 -1.77 2.38
N PHE A 52 -0.57 -2.14 1.31
CA PHE A 52 -0.14 -3.51 1.06
C PHE A 52 1.32 -3.56 0.59
N LYS A 53 2.06 -4.58 1.02
CA LYS A 53 3.31 -4.98 0.36
C LYS A 53 2.90 -5.93 -0.76
N VAL A 54 3.29 -5.61 -1.99
CA VAL A 54 2.98 -6.44 -3.16
C VAL A 54 4.23 -6.81 -3.91
N THR A 55 4.17 -7.92 -4.63
CA THR A 55 5.29 -8.47 -5.40
C THR A 55 4.98 -8.68 -6.88
N SER A 56 3.72 -8.51 -7.29
CA SER A 56 3.28 -8.64 -8.67
C SER A 56 2.03 -7.82 -8.97
N ALA A 57 1.78 -7.55 -10.25
CA ALA A 57 0.54 -6.90 -10.70
C ALA A 57 -0.70 -7.80 -10.53
N ALA A 58 -0.53 -9.13 -10.59
CA ALA A 58 -1.62 -10.08 -10.34
C ALA A 58 -2.14 -9.95 -8.90
N GLU A 59 -1.23 -9.89 -7.92
CA GLU A 59 -1.56 -9.67 -6.51
C GLU A 59 -2.31 -8.34 -6.30
N VAL A 60 -1.88 -7.26 -6.98
CA VAL A 60 -2.61 -5.99 -6.97
C VAL A 60 -4.02 -6.17 -7.53
N ALA A 61 -4.18 -6.84 -8.68
CA ALA A 61 -5.49 -7.06 -9.28
C ALA A 61 -6.42 -7.87 -8.37
N ASP A 62 -5.91 -8.88 -7.67
CA ASP A 62 -6.68 -9.67 -6.70
C ASP A 62 -7.15 -8.79 -5.53
N ILE A 63 -6.25 -7.98 -4.95
CA ILE A 63 -6.59 -7.01 -3.90
C ILE A 63 -7.68 -6.06 -4.40
N LEU A 64 -7.53 -5.48 -5.59
CA LEU A 64 -8.52 -4.54 -6.13
C LEU A 64 -9.90 -5.16 -6.27
N ARG A 65 -10.01 -6.41 -6.73
CA ARG A 65 -11.29 -7.12 -6.80
C ARG A 65 -11.91 -7.31 -5.42
N GLU A 66 -11.12 -7.65 -4.40
CA GLU A 66 -11.63 -7.73 -3.02
C GLU A 66 -12.15 -6.38 -2.51
N LEU A 67 -11.47 -5.29 -2.85
CA LEU A 67 -11.86 -3.94 -2.45
C LEU A 67 -13.16 -3.45 -3.11
N GLU A 68 -13.41 -3.86 -4.35
CA GLU A 68 -14.66 -3.54 -5.07
C GLU A 68 -15.88 -4.27 -4.49
N VAL A 69 -15.68 -5.46 -3.90
CA VAL A 69 -16.77 -6.30 -3.38
C VAL A 69 -17.24 -5.87 -1.98
N ALA A 70 -16.39 -5.23 -1.18
CA ALA A 70 -16.76 -4.78 0.16
C ALA A 70 -17.49 -3.42 0.13
N PRO A 71 -18.81 -3.32 0.40
CA PRO A 71 -19.48 -2.04 0.64
C PRO A 71 -18.94 -1.37 1.90
N TYR A 72 -19.15 -0.06 2.02
CA TYR A 72 -18.81 0.71 3.23
C TYR A 72 -19.78 0.29 4.36
N GLU A 73 -19.26 -0.21 5.49
CA GLU A 73 -20.01 -0.31 6.76
C GLU A 73 -19.96 1.01 7.53
#